data_AF-A0A7C3P8I9-F1
#
_entry.id   AF-A0A7C3P8I9-F1
#
_cell.length_a   1.000
_cell.length_b   1.000
_cell.length_c   1.000
_cell.angle_alpha   90.00
_cell.angle_beta   90.00
_cell.angle_gamma   90.00
#
_symmetry.space_group_name_H-M   'P 1'
#
loop_
_entity.id
_entity.type
_entity.pdbx_description
1 polymer ?
#
loop_
_entity_poly.entity_id
_entity_poly.type
_entity_poly.pdbx_seq_one_letter_code
_entity_poly.pdbx_strand_id
1 'polypeptide(L)'
;EEKTHAKVGTAVLRKEMCLVWAENKLCLICDEICPYNAIVFRPVEGYRRPVVIASKCNGCGFCEQRCPIRGESAIVIMPNGEIRLKEGSYMREAKKLQLEFKPHSGDDKFLLDDSGFKAEEKKTSPPDKPSPSKPKGFL
;
A
#
# COMPACT_ATOMS: atom_id res chain seq x y z
N GLU A 1 19.26 10.71 -8.75
CA GLU A 1 18.20 10.06 -9.55
C GLU A 1 18.59 8.70 -10.11
N GLU A 2 19.81 8.47 -10.61
CA GLU A 2 20.22 7.14 -11.10
C GLU A 2 20.11 6.02 -10.05
N LYS A 3 20.57 6.26 -8.81
CA LYS A 3 20.55 5.25 -7.73
C LYS A 3 19.15 4.76 -7.36
N THR A 4 18.12 5.59 -7.50
CA THR A 4 16.73 5.19 -7.17
C THR A 4 16.14 4.23 -8.20
N HIS A 5 16.78 4.11 -9.37
CA HIS A 5 16.39 3.20 -10.44
C HIS A 5 17.18 1.88 -10.42
N ALA A 6 18.13 1.74 -9.50
CA ALA A 6 18.87 0.51 -9.32
C ALA A 6 17.96 -0.57 -8.71
N LYS A 7 17.96 -1.76 -9.32
CA LYS A 7 17.31 -2.95 -8.79
C LYS A 7 18.37 -3.80 -8.09
N VAL A 8 18.34 -3.80 -6.75
CA VAL A 8 19.25 -4.58 -5.90
C VAL A 8 18.80 -6.04 -5.83
N GLY A 9 17.51 -6.29 -5.98
CA GLY A 9 16.94 -7.62 -5.94
C GLY A 9 15.43 -7.61 -6.03
N THR A 10 14.82 -8.72 -5.63
CA THR A 10 13.36 -8.89 -5.57
C THR A 10 12.98 -9.57 -4.26
N ALA A 11 11.95 -9.05 -3.60
CA ALA A 11 11.38 -9.67 -2.43
C ALA A 11 10.71 -11.00 -2.79
N VAL A 12 11.01 -12.04 -2.03
CA VAL A 12 10.42 -13.37 -2.14
C VAL A 12 9.70 -13.67 -0.84
N LEU A 13 8.41 -13.98 -0.96
CA LEU A 13 7.56 -14.33 0.16
C LEU A 13 7.58 -15.85 0.38
N ARG A 14 8.05 -16.25 1.54
CA ARG A 14 8.01 -17.62 2.05
C ARG A 14 6.66 -17.85 2.73
N LYS A 15 5.80 -18.61 2.04
CA LYS A 15 4.36 -18.73 2.37
C LYS A 15 4.13 -19.54 3.63
N GLU A 16 5.00 -20.48 3.92
CA GLU A 16 4.98 -21.38 5.09
C GLU A 16 5.23 -20.67 6.44
N MET A 17 5.82 -19.47 6.43
CA MET A 17 6.19 -18.67 7.59
C MET A 17 5.36 -17.38 7.67
N CYS A 18 4.80 -16.93 6.55
CA CYS A 18 4.01 -15.71 6.53
C CYS A 18 2.72 -15.89 7.34
N LEU A 19 2.49 -15.04 8.35
CA LEU A 19 1.25 -15.04 9.17
C LEU A 19 -0.03 -15.05 8.33
N VAL A 20 -0.02 -14.30 7.22
CA VAL A 20 -1.17 -14.25 6.32
C VAL A 20 -1.35 -15.56 5.59
N TRP A 21 -0.29 -16.19 5.06
CA TRP A 21 -0.41 -17.42 4.27
C TRP A 21 -0.54 -18.68 5.12
N ALA A 22 0.32 -18.84 6.14
CA ALA A 22 0.41 -20.04 6.97
C ALA A 22 -0.68 -20.12 8.04
N GLU A 23 -1.03 -18.98 8.65
CA GLU A 23 -1.90 -18.94 9.83
C GLU A 23 -3.24 -18.23 9.58
N ASN A 24 -3.49 -17.73 8.37
CA ASN A 24 -4.68 -16.92 8.04
C ASN A 24 -4.89 -15.69 8.94
N LYS A 25 -3.82 -15.15 9.54
CA LYS A 25 -3.87 -13.95 10.39
C LYS A 25 -3.80 -12.68 9.56
N LEU A 26 -4.39 -11.60 10.07
CA LEU A 26 -4.25 -10.27 9.48
C LEU A 26 -2.85 -9.70 9.77
N CYS A 27 -2.10 -9.39 8.71
CA CYS A 27 -0.83 -8.69 8.79
C CYS A 27 -0.62 -7.90 7.49
N LEU A 28 -0.46 -6.58 7.59
CA LEU A 28 -0.34 -5.67 6.43
C LEU A 28 1.03 -4.98 6.37
N ILE A 29 1.91 -5.24 7.34
CA ILE A 29 3.16 -4.48 7.55
C ILE A 29 4.02 -4.38 6.28
N CYS A 30 4.14 -5.48 5.52
CA CYS A 30 4.96 -5.50 4.31
C CYS A 30 4.41 -4.63 3.17
N ASP A 31 3.09 -4.45 3.10
CA ASP A 31 2.42 -3.56 2.14
C ASP A 31 2.58 -2.10 2.60
N GLU A 32 2.23 -1.82 3.86
CA GLU A 32 2.28 -0.47 4.45
C GLU A 32 3.69 0.13 4.46
N ILE A 33 4.72 -0.67 4.74
CA ILE A 33 6.10 -0.18 4.76
C ILE A 33 6.73 -0.11 3.37
N CYS A 34 6.10 -0.63 2.31
CA CYS A 34 6.72 -0.69 1.00
C CYS A 34 6.64 0.69 0.33
N PRO A 35 7.77 1.41 0.14
CA PRO A 35 7.73 2.74 -0.46
C PRO A 35 7.37 2.71 -1.95
N TYR A 36 7.30 1.55 -2.59
CA TYR A 36 7.04 1.40 -4.03
C TYR A 36 5.69 0.73 -4.34
N ASN A 37 4.88 0.43 -3.32
CA ASN A 37 3.67 -0.40 -3.44
C ASN A 37 3.93 -1.68 -4.26
N ALA A 38 5.09 -2.30 -4.01
CA ALA A 38 5.53 -3.49 -4.71
C ALA A 38 4.92 -4.77 -4.13
N ILE A 39 4.17 -4.68 -3.05
CA ILE A 39 3.44 -5.79 -2.43
C ILE A 39 1.97 -5.39 -2.46
N VAL A 40 1.10 -6.26 -2.97
CA VAL A 40 -0.34 -5.99 -3.05
C VAL A 40 -1.14 -7.18 -2.56
N PHE A 41 -2.29 -6.92 -1.97
CA PHE A 41 -3.20 -7.98 -1.52
C PHE A 41 -4.17 -8.38 -2.63
N ARG A 42 -4.13 -9.65 -3.04
CA ARG A 42 -5.02 -10.23 -4.04
C ARG A 42 -5.87 -11.36 -3.44
N PRO A 43 -7.10 -11.58 -3.93
CA PRO A 43 -7.85 -12.76 -3.57
C PRO A 43 -7.18 -14.01 -4.17
N VAL A 44 -6.75 -14.93 -3.32
CA VAL A 44 -6.21 -16.24 -3.69
C VAL A 44 -6.88 -17.27 -2.80
N GLU A 45 -7.51 -18.28 -3.41
CA GLU A 45 -8.20 -19.37 -2.69
C GLU A 45 -9.24 -18.85 -1.68
N GLY A 46 -9.92 -17.75 -2.00
CA GLY A 46 -10.92 -17.14 -1.13
C GLY A 46 -10.37 -16.23 -0.01
N TYR A 47 -9.05 -16.11 0.12
CA TYR A 47 -8.40 -15.25 1.12
C TYR A 47 -7.67 -14.08 0.47
N ARG A 48 -7.59 -12.94 1.17
CA ARG A 48 -6.72 -11.84 0.75
C ARG A 48 -5.28 -12.15 1.14
N ARG A 49 -4.41 -12.34 0.15
CA ARG A 49 -3.02 -12.73 0.35
C ARG A 49 -2.06 -11.69 -0.23
N PRO A 50 -0.93 -11.38 0.44
CA PRO A 50 0.10 -10.52 -0.12
C PRO A 50 0.83 -11.22 -1.27
N VAL A 51 1.05 -10.48 -2.35
CA VAL A 51 1.78 -10.90 -3.56
C VAL A 51 2.77 -9.82 -3.95
N VAL A 52 4.01 -10.19 -4.23
CA VAL A 52 5.06 -9.26 -4.67
C VAL A 52 4.95 -9.04 -6.19
N ILE A 53 4.91 -7.77 -6.59
CA ILE A 53 5.02 -7.31 -7.97
C ILE A 53 6.50 -7.03 -8.26
N ALA A 54 7.18 -7.99 -8.89
CA ALA A 54 8.63 -7.93 -9.12
C ALA A 54 9.10 -6.71 -9.93
N SER A 55 8.25 -6.18 -10.83
CA SER A 55 8.56 -4.99 -11.63
C SER A 55 8.57 -3.68 -10.83
N LYS A 56 7.92 -3.66 -9.66
CA LYS A 56 7.91 -2.52 -8.73
C LYS A 56 8.87 -2.69 -7.55
N CYS A 57 9.30 -3.92 -7.29
CA CYS A 57 10.23 -4.22 -6.21
C CYS A 57 11.67 -3.91 -6.65
N ASN A 58 12.31 -2.91 -6.05
CA ASN A 58 13.72 -2.64 -6.29
C ASN A 58 14.67 -3.41 -5.35
N GLY A 59 14.14 -4.12 -4.35
CA GLY A 59 14.94 -4.86 -3.37
C GLY A 59 15.48 -4.03 -2.21
N CYS A 60 14.84 -2.91 -1.83
CA CYS A 60 15.26 -2.05 -0.72
C CYS A 60 15.26 -2.70 0.69
N GLY A 61 14.55 -3.82 0.89
CA GLY A 61 14.60 -4.59 2.15
C GLY A 61 13.70 -4.12 3.29
N PHE A 62 12.92 -3.02 3.14
CA PHE A 62 12.04 -2.54 4.22
C PHE A 62 11.03 -3.60 4.71
N CYS A 63 10.44 -4.36 3.79
CA CYS A 63 9.49 -5.42 4.13
C CYS A 63 10.15 -6.57 4.91
N GLU A 64 11.40 -6.90 4.59
CA GLU A 64 12.18 -7.94 5.29
C GLU A 64 12.52 -7.49 6.72
N GLN A 65 12.99 -6.25 6.88
CA GLN A 65 13.37 -5.70 8.18
C GLN A 65 12.19 -5.51 9.15
N ARG A 66 11.00 -5.24 8.63
CA ARG A 66 9.80 -5.02 9.46
C ARG A 66 8.94 -6.26 9.64
N CYS A 67 9.31 -7.40 9.07
CA CYS A 67 8.55 -8.62 9.22
C CYS A 67 8.46 -9.02 10.71
N PRO A 68 7.26 -9.26 11.27
CA PRO A 68 7.09 -9.52 12.70
C PRO A 68 7.38 -10.98 13.10
N ILE A 69 7.74 -11.84 12.15
CA ILE A 69 8.07 -13.25 12.41
C ILE A 69 9.37 -13.32 13.21
N ARG A 70 9.39 -14.17 14.25
CA ARG A 70 10.60 -14.42 15.04
C ARG A 70 11.56 -15.32 14.27
N GLY A 71 12.85 -15.00 14.32
CA GLY A 71 13.88 -15.72 13.58
C GLY A 71 14.06 -15.12 12.19
N GLU A 72 13.97 -15.93 11.15
CA GLU A 72 14.06 -15.42 9.78
C GLU A 72 12.73 -14.81 9.31
N SER A 73 12.79 -13.68 8.62
CA SER A 73 11.62 -12.99 8.07
C SER A 73 10.85 -13.87 7.06
N ALA A 74 9.52 -13.80 7.07
CA ALA A 74 8.69 -14.48 6.06
C ALA A 74 8.83 -13.90 4.65
N ILE A 75 9.39 -12.70 4.52
CA ILE A 75 9.71 -12.07 3.24
C ILE A 75 11.19 -11.69 3.27
N VAL A 76 11.92 -12.08 2.22
CA VAL A 76 13.37 -11.89 2.12
C VAL A 76 13.75 -11.32 0.76
N ILE A 77 14.79 -10.50 0.68
CA ILE A 77 15.31 -10.01 -0.59
C ILE A 77 16.27 -11.02 -1.19
N MET A 78 15.95 -11.48 -2.40
CA MET A 78 16.83 -12.32 -3.21
C MET A 78 17.46 -11.47 -4.32
N PRO A 79 18.68 -11.80 -4.81
CA PRO A 79 19.34 -11.08 -5.91
C PRO A 79 18.65 -11.27 -7.28
N ASN A 80 17.47 -11.88 -7.31
CA ASN A 80 16.73 -12.19 -8.52
C ASN A 80 16.37 -10.91 -9.27
N GLY A 81 16.79 -10.85 -10.55
CA GLY A 81 16.54 -9.73 -11.43
C GLY A 81 17.29 -8.45 -11.05
N GLU A 82 18.34 -8.54 -10.23
CA GLU A 82 19.18 -7.38 -9.93
C GLU A 82 19.89 -6.83 -11.18
N ILE A 83 20.20 -5.55 -11.13
CA ILE A 83 20.94 -4.85 -12.19
C ILE A 83 22.24 -4.35 -11.55
N ARG A 84 23.38 -4.78 -12.08
CA ARG A 84 24.72 -4.40 -11.63
C ARG A 84 25.54 -3.88 -12.79
N LEU A 85 25.44 -2.58 -13.05
CA LEU A 85 26.14 -1.93 -14.16
C LEU A 85 27.49 -1.38 -13.67
N LYS A 86 28.58 -1.72 -14.37
CA LYS A 86 29.89 -1.06 -14.20
C LYS A 86 29.90 0.33 -14.83
N GLU A 87 29.23 0.45 -15.98
CA GLU A 87 29.09 1.66 -16.79
C GLU A 87 27.67 1.72 -17.36
N GLY A 88 27.19 2.91 -17.69
CA GLY A 88 25.84 3.14 -18.22
C GLY A 88 24.88 3.76 -17.20
N SER A 89 23.57 3.68 -17.48
CA SER A 89 22.50 4.32 -16.72
C SER A 89 21.48 3.29 -16.25
N TYR A 90 21.21 3.27 -14.95
CA TYR A 90 20.17 2.44 -14.34
C TYR A 90 18.79 2.82 -14.82
N MET A 91 18.55 4.11 -15.07
CA MET A 91 17.26 4.59 -15.61
C MET A 91 16.95 3.97 -16.97
N ARG A 92 17.96 3.90 -17.87
CA ARG A 92 17.78 3.34 -19.22
C ARG A 92 17.49 1.84 -19.17
N GLU A 93 18.24 1.09 -18.36
CA GLU A 93 18.04 -0.35 -18.26
C GLU A 93 16.72 -0.68 -17.55
N ALA A 94 16.35 0.07 -16.50
CA ALA A 94 15.05 -0.06 -15.84
C ALA A 94 13.89 0.17 -16.81
N LYS A 95 13.97 1.20 -17.67
CA LYS A 95 12.95 1.47 -18.69
C LYS A 95 12.85 0.36 -19.72
N LYS A 96 13.98 -0.18 -20.19
CA LYS A 96 14.04 -1.31 -21.13
C LYS A 96 13.39 -2.57 -20.56
N LEU A 97 13.61 -2.82 -19.27
CA LEU A 97 13.03 -3.94 -18.53
C LEU A 97 11.62 -3.66 -17.99
N GLN A 98 11.03 -2.50 -18.31
CA GLN A 98 9.71 -2.07 -17.86
C GLN A 98 9.53 -2.10 -16.32
N LEU A 99 10.60 -1.72 -15.61
CA LEU A 99 10.60 -1.59 -14.16
C LEU A 99 10.06 -0.21 -13.76
N GLU A 100 9.25 -0.16 -12.70
CA GLU A 100 8.62 1.06 -12.21
C GLU A 100 8.91 1.27 -10.72
N PHE A 101 9.92 2.10 -10.43
CA PHE A 101 10.33 2.43 -9.06
C PHE A 101 9.91 3.85 -8.69
N LYS A 102 8.61 4.08 -8.56
CA LYS A 102 8.07 5.35 -8.10
C LYS A 102 7.86 5.30 -6.59
N PRO A 103 8.65 6.03 -5.79
CA PRO A 103 8.38 6.15 -4.37
C PRO A 103 6.99 6.79 -4.18
N HIS A 104 6.10 6.13 -3.46
CA HIS A 104 4.88 6.76 -2.98
C HIS A 104 5.25 7.55 -1.72
N SER A 105 5.06 8.87 -1.77
CA SER A 105 5.45 9.78 -0.69
C SER A 105 4.57 9.68 0.56
N GLY A 106 3.52 8.85 0.55
CA GLY A 106 2.46 8.90 1.55
C GLY A 106 1.74 10.23 1.40
N ASP A 107 0.52 10.23 0.89
CA ASP A 107 -0.28 11.44 0.80
C ASP A 107 -0.87 11.77 2.19
N ASP A 108 -0.02 11.94 3.20
CA ASP A 108 -0.36 12.45 4.53
C ASP A 108 -0.61 13.98 4.46
N LYS A 109 -1.25 14.44 3.37
CA LYS A 109 -1.90 15.74 3.36
C LYS A 109 -3.08 15.62 4.32
N PHE A 110 -2.82 15.84 5.60
CA PHE A 110 -3.85 16.25 6.53
C PHE A 110 -4.52 17.47 5.90
N LEU A 111 -5.66 17.28 5.26
CA LEU A 111 -6.64 18.34 5.09
C LEU A 111 -7.15 18.59 6.50
N LEU A 112 -6.39 19.37 7.27
CA LEU A 112 -6.95 20.13 8.37
C LEU A 112 -7.83 21.16 7.69
N ASP A 113 -9.09 20.80 7.43
CA ASP A 113 -10.10 21.83 7.33
C ASP A 113 -10.15 22.52 8.70
N ASP A 114 -10.16 23.86 8.73
CA ASP A 114 -10.14 24.66 9.96
C ASP A 114 -11.40 24.45 10.84
N SER A 115 -12.29 23.54 10.43
CA SER A 115 -13.39 23.02 11.24
C SER A 115 -12.89 21.96 12.23
N GLY A 116 -12.25 22.42 13.32
CA GLY A 116 -11.95 21.57 14.47
C GLY A 116 -13.15 20.73 14.91
N PHE A 117 -12.89 19.50 15.38
CA PHE A 117 -13.89 18.56 15.91
C PHE A 117 -14.77 19.24 16.98
N LYS A 118 -15.94 19.75 16.60
CA LYS A 118 -17.03 19.98 17.54
C LYS A 118 -17.77 18.66 17.70
N ALA A 119 -17.54 18.00 18.84
CA ALA A 119 -18.39 16.92 19.27
C ALA A 119 -19.77 17.49 19.59
N GLU A 120 -20.74 17.28 18.72
CA GLU A 120 -22.15 17.52 19.04
C GLU A 120 -22.96 16.25 18.85
N GLU A 121 -23.35 15.66 19.98
CA GLU A 121 -24.44 14.71 20.08
C GLU A 121 -25.75 15.40 19.68
N LYS A 122 -26.27 15.13 18.48
CA LYS A 122 -27.68 14.75 18.27
C LYS A 122 -28.03 14.57 16.80
N LYS A 123 -28.77 13.48 16.59
CA LYS A 123 -29.58 13.10 15.43
C LYS A 123 -30.28 14.31 14.78
N THR A 124 -30.24 14.42 13.45
CA THR A 124 -31.34 14.07 12.52
C THR A 124 -31.01 14.51 11.09
N SER A 125 -31.10 13.58 10.12
CA SER A 125 -31.44 13.87 8.71
C SER A 125 -32.94 14.25 8.60
N PRO A 126 -33.48 14.90 7.53
CA PRO A 126 -33.09 14.90 6.10
C PRO A 126 -33.30 16.27 5.36
N PRO A 127 -33.19 16.40 4.01
CA PRO A 127 -33.09 17.69 3.31
C PRO A 127 -34.43 18.30 2.82
N ASP A 128 -34.41 19.62 2.62
CA ASP A 128 -35.53 20.48 2.21
C ASP A 128 -36.08 20.24 0.80
N LYS A 129 -37.41 20.28 0.65
CA LYS A 129 -38.12 20.79 -0.55
C LYS A 129 -39.50 21.42 -0.18
N PRO A 130 -40.00 22.35 -1.02
CA PRO A 130 -40.82 23.48 -0.57
C PRO A 130 -42.32 23.22 -0.53
N SER A 131 -43.01 24.06 0.26
CA SER A 131 -44.43 24.00 0.63
C SER A 131 -45.42 24.34 -0.48
N PRO A 132 -46.67 23.82 -0.41
CA PRO A 132 -47.82 24.47 -1.00
C PRO A 132 -48.90 24.88 0.04
N SER A 133 -49.46 26.06 -0.25
CA SER A 133 -50.64 26.79 0.26
C SER A 133 -51.64 26.19 1.27
N LYS A 134 -51.97 27.03 2.27
CA LYS A 134 -53.25 27.19 3.06
C LYS A 134 -54.54 26.95 2.23
N PRO A 135 -55.78 26.84 2.79
CA PRO A 135 -56.29 27.32 4.10
C PRO A 135 -57.39 26.45 4.79
N LYS A 136 -58.06 27.04 5.81
CA LYS A 136 -59.36 26.71 6.48
C LYS A 136 -59.21 25.74 7.66
N GLY A 137 -59.72 25.98 8.86
CA GLY A 137 -60.58 27.01 9.45
C GLY A 137 -61.13 26.46 10.77
N PHE A 138 -61.51 27.36 11.68
CA PHE A 138 -62.53 27.24 12.74
C PHE A 138 -62.65 25.94 13.56
N LEU A 139 -62.34 26.03 14.86
CA LEU A 139 -63.30 25.96 15.98
C LEU A 139 -62.61 26.33 17.29
#